data_AF-A0A1G0LBN8-F1
#
_entry.id   AF-A0A1G0LBN8-F1
#
_cell.length_a   1.000
_cell.length_b   1.000
_cell.length_c   1.000
_cell.angle_alpha   90.00
_cell.angle_beta   90.00
_cell.angle_gamma   90.00
#
_symmetry.space_group_name_H-M   'P 1'
#
loop_
_entity.id
_entity.type
_entity.pdbx_description
1 polymer ?
#
loop_
_entity_poly.entity_id
_entity_poly.type
_entity_poly.pdbx_seq_one_letter_code
_entity_poly.pdbx_strand_id
1 'polypeptide(L)' 'MTFLRWLRTLREERRALGWKGLLKKRGWTLVAVVIVFYLIRDLVLYVLIPAGLMAWLLS' A
#
# COMPACT_ATOMS: atom_id res chain seq x y z
N MET A 1 14.39 3.69 13.33
CA MET A 1 13.41 2.79 14.01
C MET A 1 12.02 3.45 14.14
N THR A 2 11.41 3.86 13.03
CA THR A 2 10.19 4.70 13.04
C THR A 2 9.00 3.99 12.39
N PHE A 3 9.25 3.21 11.33
CA PHE A 3 8.22 2.54 10.54
C PHE A 3 7.48 1.42 11.28
N LEU A 4 8.20 0.56 12.00
CA LEU A 4 7.60 -0.56 12.75
C LEU A 4 6.66 -0.09 13.86
N ARG A 5 6.94 1.08 14.45
CA ARG A 5 6.08 1.69 15.47
C ARG A 5 4.76 2.14 14.85
N TRP A 6 4.83 2.79 13.69
CA TRP A 6 3.67 3.27 12.94
C TRP A 6 2.70 2.15 12.52
N LEU A 7 3.22 0.98 12.17
CA LEU A 7 2.40 -0.20 11.85
C LEU A 7 1.68 -0.78 13.09
N ARG A 8 2.33 -0.77 14.26
CA ARG A 8 1.69 -1.21 15.51
C ARG A 8 0.56 -0.27 15.93
N THR A 9 0.80 1.04 15.92
CA THR A 9 -0.25 2.02 16.26
C THR A 9 -1.44 1.91 15.32
N LEU A 10 -1.21 1.68 14.03
CA LEU A 10 -2.30 1.43 13.07
C LEU A 10 -3.15 0.21 13.44
N ARG A 11 -2.51 -0.88 13.85
CA ARG A 11 -3.21 -2.11 14.24
C ARG A 11 -4.03 -1.89 15.50
N GLU A 12 -3.48 -1.19 16.49
CA GLU A 12 -4.21 -0.88 17.72
C GLU A 12 -5.34 0.13 17.50
N GLU A 13 -5.11 1.19 16.73
CA GLU A 13 -6.14 2.16 16.37
C GLU A 13 -7.28 1.51 15.58
N ARG A 14 -6.99 0.58 14.66
CA ARG A 14 -8.03 -0.18 13.97
C ARG A 14 -8.84 -1.03 14.93
N ARG A 15 -8.18 -1.67 15.90
CA ARG A 15 -8.82 -2.55 16.87
C ARG A 15 -9.69 -1.76 17.87
N ALA A 16 -9.27 -0.55 18.24
CA ALA A 16 -9.96 0.30 19.21
C ALA A 16 -11.07 1.16 18.58
N LEU A 17 -10.83 1.75 17.41
CA LEU A 17 -11.71 2.75 16.80
C LEU A 17 -12.47 2.22 15.56
N GLY A 18 -12.15 1.00 15.12
CA GLY A 18 -12.69 0.40 13.90
C GLY A 18 -12.25 1.13 12.62
N TRP A 19 -12.73 0.64 11.48
CA TRP A 19 -12.42 1.22 10.18
C TRP A 19 -12.89 2.67 10.01
N LYS A 20 -14.07 3.00 10.56
CA LYS A 20 -14.62 4.35 10.51
C LYS A 20 -13.79 5.35 11.33
N GLY A 21 -13.31 4.96 12.52
CA GLY A 21 -12.48 5.84 13.33
C GLY A 21 -11.06 6.00 12.78
N LEU A 22 -10.52 4.98 12.11
CA LEU A 22 -9.25 5.09 11.39
C LEU A 22 -9.34 6.11 10.24
N LEU A 23 -10.40 6.03 9.43
CA LEU A 23 -10.69 6.99 8.38
C LEU A 23 -10.94 8.39 8.93
N LYS A 24 -11.59 8.53 10.09
CA LYS A 24 -11.83 9.84 10.70
C LYS A 24 -10.55 10.48 11.26
N LYS A 25 -9.63 9.67 11.79
CA LYS A 25 -8.37 10.14 12.40
C LYS A 25 -7.27 10.46 11.38
N ARG A 26 -7.18 9.68 10.29
CA ARG A 26 -6.19 9.89 9.21
C ARG A 26 -6.76 10.53 7.94
N GLY A 27 -8.07 10.55 7.78
CA GLY A 27 -8.75 11.21 6.66
C GLY A 27 -8.27 10.73 5.29
N TRP A 28 -8.12 11.72 4.41
CA TRP A 28 -7.67 11.57 3.02
C TRP A 28 -6.27 10.97 2.87
N THR A 29 -5.42 11.00 3.90
CA THR A 29 -4.10 10.38 3.85
C THR A 29 -4.19 8.86 3.69
N LEU A 30 -5.16 8.20 4.32
CA LEU A 30 -5.38 6.77 4.15
C LEU A 30 -5.80 6.43 2.72
N VAL A 31 -6.69 7.25 2.16
CA VAL A 31 -7.16 7.12 0.78
C VAL A 31 -6.00 7.31 -0.20
N ALA A 32 -5.17 8.34 -0.01
CA ALA A 32 -3.98 8.57 -0.83
C ALA A 32 -3.00 7.39 -0.77
N VAL A 33 -2.77 6.82 0.42
CA VAL A 33 -1.92 5.62 0.55
C VAL A 33 -2.49 4.42 -0.20
N VAL A 34 -3.82 4.20 -0.14
CA VAL A 34 -4.46 3.13 -0.89
C VAL A 34 -4.35 3.36 -2.41
N ILE A 35 -4.58 4.60 -2.87
CA ILE A 35 -4.44 4.96 -4.29
C ILE A 35 -3.00 4.72 -4.75
N VAL A 36 -2.01 5.22 -4.02
CA VAL A 36 -0.58 5.04 -4.34
C VAL A 36 -0.21 3.55 -4.33
N PHE A 37 -0.69 2.78 -3.36
CA PHE A 37 -0.47 1.34 -3.33
C PHE A 37 -1.03 0.64 -4.58
N TYR A 38 -2.24 1.00 -5.01
CA TYR A 38 -2.83 0.47 -6.24
C TYR A 38 -2.06 0.91 -7.49
N LEU A 39 -1.58 2.14 -7.53
CA LEU A 39 -0.76 2.66 -8.63
C LEU A 39 0.58 1.92 -8.74
N ILE A 40 1.24 1.68 -7.61
CA ILE A 40 2.49 0.90 -7.56
C ILE A 40 2.22 -0.53 -7.98
N ARG A 41 1.13 -1.16 -7.50
CA ARG A 41 0.75 -2.51 -7.92
C ARG A 41 0.56 -2.58 -9.42
N ASP A 42 -0.14 -1.60 -10.00
CA ASP A 42 -0.41 -1.55 -11.43
C ASP A 42 0.90 -1.44 -12.23
N LEU A 43 1.76 -0.49 -11.85
CA LEU A 43 3.10 -0.35 -12.42
C LEU A 43 3.91 -1.64 -12.28
N VAL A 44 3.93 -2.28 -11.12
CA VAL A 44 4.65 -3.55 -10.94
C VAL A 44 4.04 -4.63 -11.84
N LEU A 45 2.72 -4.74 -11.93
CA LEU A 45 2.09 -5.76 -12.75
C LEU A 45 2.39 -5.56 -14.24
N TYR A 46 2.30 -4.33 -14.74
CA TYR A 46 2.44 -4.01 -16.16
C TYR A 46 3.86 -3.64 -16.58
N VAL A 47 4.80 -3.40 -15.66
CA VAL A 47 6.21 -3.18 -15.99
C VAL A 47 7.01 -4.44 -15.71
N LEU A 48 6.81 -5.08 -14.55
CA LEU A 48 7.63 -6.21 -14.14
C LEU A 48 7.29 -7.48 -14.94
N ILE A 49 6.00 -7.74 -15.21
CA ILE A 49 5.59 -8.92 -16.00
C ILE A 49 6.06 -8.79 -17.45
N PRO A 50 5.81 -7.67 -18.17
CA PRO A 50 6.24 -7.56 -19.57
C PRO A 50 7.75 -7.47 -19.72
N ALA A 51 8.46 -6.80 -18.80
CA ALA A 51 9.91 -6.79 -18.82
C ALA A 51 10.50 -8.18 -18.57
N GLY A 52 9.93 -8.94 -17.62
CA GLY A 52 10.32 -10.33 -17.38
C GLY A 52 10.07 -11.24 -18.59
N LEU A 53 8.91 -11.09 -19.25
CA LEU A 53 8.57 -11.82 -20.47
C LEU A 53 9.51 -11.46 -21.64
N MET A 54 9.77 -10.17 -21.88
CA MET A 54 10.72 -9.75 -22.92
C MET A 54 12.13 -10.30 -22.67
N ALA A 55 12.61 -10.22 -21.42
CA ALA A 55 13.92 -10.73 -21.07
C ALA A 55 14.04 -12.24 -21.31
N TRP A 56 12.96 -13.00 -21.01
CA TRP A 56 12.89 -14.44 -21.25
C TRP A 56 12.79 -14.81 -22.75
N LEU A 57 12.19 -13.94 -23.56
CA LEU A 57 12.12 -14.10 -25.02
C LEU A 57 13.45 -13.81 -25.74
N LEU A 58 14.33 -13.04 -25.11
CA LEU A 58 15.63 -12.62 -25.66
C LEU A 58 16.81 -13.46 -25.15
N SER A 59 16.57 -14.36 -24.18
CA SER A 59 17.55 -15.30 -23.62
C SER A 59 17.44 -16.68 -24.26
#